data_AF-A0A6L5ZCV2-F1
#
_entry.id   AF-A0A6L5ZCV2-F1
#
_cell.length_a   1.000
_cell.length_b   1.000
_cell.length_c   1.000
_cell.angle_alpha   90.00
_cell.angle_beta   90.00
_cell.angle_gamma   90.00
#
_symmetry.space_group_name_H-M   'P 1'
#
loop_
_entity.id
_entity.type
_entity.pdbx_description
1 polymer ?
#
loop_
_entity_poly.entity_id
_entity_poly.type
_entity_poly.pdbx_seq_one_letter_code
_entity_poly.pdbx_strand_id
1 'polypeptide(L)'
;MPESAEPQSRTVDDHTPGASGQQLPPSAAAEVDRKHLQTAVTWGRIREDEFAELAQTYLHYQELAELFDAGPAPSPDPDLATWATTILQLESPDLLELLNLDLADEALLDRWGSSTTTEKNGSASVPQALAQLFATRLGSHAGLDYGHAGLNHTYGYLLSPVPTEFGRKRHRWTSQEVAHTLGIPGKWPLSQGPSPQQGMLAEVTAVLESVAPLNRPDAWSSPATATATAHALAMKVLRELPANGESTNGTRWTARTRVLRRADLTAEQASKGDQLLLVYSLSVDAGLERYITAFPVSAAWYAELKDPDENPHLKYNASLGA
;
A
#
# COMPACT_ATOMS: atom_id res chain seq x y z
N MET A 1 64.37 48.32 38.20
CA MET A 1 63.09 48.71 37.58
C MET A 1 63.09 48.24 36.13
N PRO A 2 62.01 47.72 35.55
CA PRO A 2 60.86 47.03 36.13
C PRO A 2 60.55 45.66 35.45
N GLU A 3 59.44 45.08 35.91
CA GLU A 3 58.47 44.22 35.20
C GLU A 3 58.62 42.68 35.14
N SER A 4 57.92 42.10 36.13
CA SER A 4 57.30 40.79 36.18
C SER A 4 56.36 40.49 35.00
N ALA A 5 56.35 39.23 34.57
CA ALA A 5 55.21 38.61 33.89
C ALA A 5 54.94 37.22 34.50
N GLU A 6 53.75 37.07 35.07
CA GLU A 6 53.20 35.80 35.58
C GLU A 6 52.71 34.90 34.42
N PRO A 7 52.81 33.56 34.52
CA PRO A 7 52.16 32.66 33.58
C PRO A 7 50.71 32.34 34.00
N GLN A 8 49.77 32.60 33.08
CA GLN A 8 48.37 32.25 33.22
C GLN A 8 48.15 30.73 33.17
N SER A 9 47.53 30.19 34.23
CA SER A 9 47.01 28.83 34.32
C SER A 9 45.74 28.71 33.47
N ARG A 10 45.76 27.78 32.49
CA ARG A 10 44.55 27.37 31.75
C ARG A 10 43.82 26.30 32.55
N THR A 11 42.66 26.65 33.09
CA THR A 11 41.63 25.72 33.52
C THR A 11 41.03 25.01 32.30
N VAL A 12 41.00 23.68 32.35
CA VAL A 12 40.29 22.81 31.41
C VAL A 12 38.86 22.69 31.93
N ASP A 13 37.90 23.27 31.21
CA ASP A 13 36.48 23.09 31.51
C ASP A 13 36.00 21.75 30.95
N ASP A 14 35.47 20.95 31.86
CA ASP A 14 34.93 19.61 31.64
C ASP A 14 33.51 19.74 31.02
N HIS A 15 33.42 19.58 29.69
CA HIS A 15 32.13 19.60 28.99
C HIS A 15 31.36 18.29 29.23
N THR A 16 30.42 18.34 30.17
CA THR A 16 29.38 17.33 30.32
C THR A 16 28.33 17.51 29.20
N PRO A 17 27.97 16.47 28.42
CA PRO A 17 26.90 16.58 27.43
C PRO A 17 25.54 16.63 28.14
N GLY A 18 24.86 17.78 28.03
CA GLY A 18 23.51 17.97 28.53
C GLY A 18 22.51 17.09 27.77
N ALA A 19 22.04 16.04 28.45
CA ALA A 19 20.83 15.32 28.08
C ALA A 19 19.62 16.21 28.39
N SER A 20 18.90 16.66 27.36
CA SER A 20 17.48 17.06 27.41
C SER A 20 16.99 17.31 25.99
N GLY A 21 16.88 16.24 25.19
CA GLY A 21 16.00 16.26 24.03
C GLY A 21 14.56 16.31 24.53
N GLN A 22 13.97 17.51 24.61
CA GLN A 22 12.54 17.63 24.77
C GLN A 22 11.90 17.04 23.52
N GLN A 23 11.43 15.80 23.64
CA GLN A 23 10.65 15.13 22.62
C GLN A 23 9.36 15.94 22.46
N LEU A 24 9.21 16.60 21.31
CA LEU A 24 7.99 17.33 20.98
C LEU A 24 6.79 16.38 21.16
N PRO A 25 5.67 16.86 21.72
CA PRO A 25 4.49 16.03 21.84
C PRO A 25 4.08 15.52 20.46
N PRO A 26 3.66 14.25 20.33
CA PRO A 26 3.26 13.69 19.05
C PRO A 26 2.13 14.55 18.46
N SER A 27 2.18 14.77 17.14
CA SER A 27 1.11 15.46 16.43
C SER A 27 -0.22 14.72 16.61
N ALA A 28 -1.36 15.40 16.47
CA ALA A 28 -2.67 14.77 16.53
C ALA A 28 -2.82 13.61 15.52
N ALA A 29 -2.12 13.69 14.38
CA ALA A 29 -2.02 12.60 13.42
C ALA A 29 -1.31 11.37 14.01
N ALA A 30 -0.18 11.57 14.70
CA ALA A 30 0.55 10.49 15.35
C ALA A 30 -0.25 9.80 16.47
N GLU A 31 -1.15 10.52 17.16
CA GLU A 31 -2.01 9.92 18.18
C GLU A 31 -3.12 9.02 17.59
N VAL A 32 -3.77 9.47 16.50
CA VAL A 32 -4.75 8.65 15.75
C VAL A 32 -4.09 7.38 15.22
N ASP A 33 -2.89 7.52 14.68
CA ASP A 33 -2.14 6.41 14.11
C ASP A 33 -1.68 5.40 15.17
N ARG A 34 -1.21 5.88 16.33
CA ARG A 34 -0.91 5.02 17.48
C ARG A 34 -2.14 4.25 17.97
N LYS A 35 -3.30 4.91 18.06
CA LYS A 35 -4.56 4.27 18.44
C LYS A 35 -4.98 3.19 17.45
N HIS A 36 -4.72 3.40 16.16
CA HIS A 36 -4.98 2.42 15.12
C HIS A 36 -4.11 1.16 15.34
N LEU A 37 -2.80 1.31 15.53
CA LEU A 37 -1.90 0.18 15.81
C LEU A 37 -2.26 -0.54 17.13
N GLN A 38 -2.64 0.19 18.18
CA GLN A 38 -3.09 -0.39 19.45
C GLN A 38 -4.39 -1.19 19.30
N THR A 39 -5.30 -0.74 18.43
CA THR A 39 -6.53 -1.47 18.11
C THR A 39 -6.19 -2.78 17.40
N ALA A 40 -5.23 -2.80 16.48
CA ALA A 40 -4.76 -4.01 15.83
C ALA A 40 -4.16 -5.03 16.81
N VAL A 41 -3.37 -4.58 17.81
CA VAL A 41 -2.89 -5.46 18.90
C VAL A 41 -4.06 -5.99 19.74
N THR A 42 -4.98 -5.12 20.14
CA THR A 42 -6.14 -5.49 20.96
C THR A 42 -7.01 -6.55 20.28
N TRP A 43 -7.08 -6.51 18.95
CA TRP A 43 -7.82 -7.48 18.15
C TRP A 43 -7.03 -8.74 17.80
N GLY A 44 -5.82 -8.89 18.33
CA GLY A 44 -4.94 -10.04 18.10
C GLY A 44 -4.43 -10.13 16.66
N ARG A 45 -4.46 -9.03 15.90
CA ARG A 45 -3.93 -8.96 14.53
C ARG A 45 -2.41 -8.80 14.52
N ILE A 46 -1.88 -8.24 15.60
CA ILE A 46 -0.46 -8.01 15.83
C ILE A 46 -0.12 -8.63 17.19
N ARG A 47 0.97 -9.39 17.29
CA ARG A 47 1.44 -9.87 18.59
C ARG A 47 2.05 -8.72 19.38
N GLU A 48 1.92 -8.73 20.70
CA GLU A 48 2.41 -7.63 21.55
C GLU A 48 3.93 -7.43 21.41
N ASP A 49 4.68 -8.51 21.20
CA ASP A 49 6.13 -8.48 20.94
C ASP A 49 6.49 -7.93 19.54
N GLU A 50 5.53 -7.83 18.63
CA GLU A 50 5.70 -7.25 17.28
C GLU A 50 5.31 -5.78 17.21
N PHE A 51 4.60 -5.27 18.22
CA PHE A 51 4.06 -3.90 18.21
C PHE A 51 5.13 -2.83 18.07
N ALA A 52 6.25 -2.95 18.80
CA ALA A 52 7.32 -1.97 18.78
C ALA A 52 7.97 -1.85 17.39
N GLU A 53 8.19 -2.96 16.73
CA GLU A 53 8.77 -3.00 15.39
C GLU A 53 7.80 -2.49 14.34
N LEU A 54 6.53 -2.88 14.41
CA LEU A 54 5.50 -2.36 13.49
C LEU A 54 5.25 -0.87 13.68
N ALA A 55 5.36 -0.35 14.90
CA ALA A 55 5.33 1.08 15.16
C ALA A 55 6.53 1.80 14.51
N GLN A 56 7.73 1.20 14.52
CA GLN A 56 8.89 1.75 13.82
C GLN A 56 8.71 1.71 12.29
N THR A 57 8.27 0.58 11.73
CA THR A 57 7.94 0.46 10.31
C THR A 57 6.88 1.48 9.88
N TYR A 58 5.87 1.68 10.72
CA TYR A 58 4.84 2.68 10.49
C TYR A 58 5.40 4.10 10.44
N LEU A 59 6.21 4.48 11.43
CA LEU A 59 6.84 5.80 11.50
C LEU A 59 7.75 6.03 10.30
N HIS A 60 8.54 5.04 9.92
CA HIS A 60 9.41 5.10 8.75
C HIS A 60 8.62 5.43 7.47
N TYR A 61 7.52 4.71 7.19
CA TYR A 61 6.70 5.00 6.01
C TYR A 61 5.92 6.30 6.10
N GLN A 62 5.61 6.77 7.31
CA GLN A 62 5.04 8.09 7.51
C GLN A 62 6.06 9.18 7.16
N GLU A 63 7.30 9.08 7.65
CA GLU A 63 8.37 10.04 7.34
C GLU A 63 8.65 10.08 5.83
N LEU A 64 8.71 8.91 5.18
CA LEU A 64 8.79 8.83 3.72
C LEU A 64 7.62 9.52 3.03
N ALA A 65 6.38 9.25 3.45
CA ALA A 65 5.20 9.88 2.86
C ALA A 65 5.22 11.41 3.02
N GLU A 66 5.72 11.92 4.15
CA GLU A 66 5.88 13.35 4.39
C GLU A 66 6.98 13.96 3.50
N LEU A 67 8.09 13.25 3.27
CA LEU A 67 9.09 13.66 2.28
C LEU A 67 8.48 13.73 0.88
N PHE A 68 7.70 12.73 0.50
CA PHE A 68 7.00 12.66 -0.79
C PHE A 68 5.99 13.81 -0.98
N ASP A 69 5.29 14.20 0.07
CA ASP A 69 4.32 15.30 0.07
C ASP A 69 5.00 16.68 0.04
N ALA A 70 6.14 16.83 0.72
CA ALA A 70 6.92 18.07 0.71
C ALA A 70 7.48 18.41 -0.68
N GLY A 71 7.70 17.37 -1.51
CA GLY A 71 8.21 17.53 -2.87
C GLY A 71 9.70 17.90 -2.92
N PRO A 72 10.28 17.98 -4.13
CA PRO A 72 11.63 18.49 -4.29
C PRO A 72 11.71 19.96 -3.88
N ALA A 73 12.92 20.41 -3.54
CA ALA A 73 13.18 21.84 -3.40
C ALA A 73 12.73 22.59 -4.67
N PRO A 74 12.18 23.82 -4.55
CA PRO A 74 11.66 24.56 -5.70
C PRO A 74 12.70 24.67 -6.82
N SER A 75 12.43 23.98 -7.93
CA SER A 75 13.20 23.99 -9.17
C SER A 75 12.24 24.31 -10.32
N PRO A 76 12.68 25.01 -11.37
CA PRO A 76 11.80 25.38 -12.49
C PRO A 76 11.24 24.19 -13.28
N ASP A 77 11.84 22.99 -13.18
CA ASP A 77 11.34 21.76 -13.79
C ASP A 77 11.92 20.54 -13.05
N PRO A 78 11.41 20.18 -11.86
CA PRO A 78 11.94 19.03 -11.16
C PRO A 78 11.44 17.77 -11.85
N ASP A 79 12.36 16.96 -12.35
CA ASP A 79 12.09 15.57 -12.71
C ASP A 79 11.67 14.82 -11.43
N LEU A 80 10.35 14.75 -11.17
CA LEU A 80 9.81 14.14 -9.97
C LEU A 80 10.07 12.63 -9.92
N ALA A 81 10.21 11.96 -11.07
CA ALA A 81 10.55 10.55 -11.12
C ALA A 81 11.99 10.32 -10.64
N THR A 82 12.94 11.16 -11.07
CA THR A 82 14.32 11.12 -10.57
C THR A 82 14.39 11.48 -9.09
N TRP A 83 13.63 12.48 -8.64
CA TRP A 83 13.56 12.82 -7.22
C TRP A 83 13.00 11.67 -6.38
N ALA A 84 11.87 11.07 -6.79
CA ALA A 84 11.28 9.90 -6.13
C ALA A 84 12.28 8.74 -6.03
N THR A 85 12.99 8.45 -7.13
CA THR A 85 14.03 7.41 -7.16
C THR A 85 15.15 7.73 -6.16
N THR A 86 15.56 9.00 -6.08
CA THR A 86 16.62 9.44 -5.16
C THR A 86 16.20 9.30 -3.70
N ILE A 87 14.97 9.73 -3.35
CA ILE A 87 14.44 9.57 -2.00
C ILE A 87 14.33 8.10 -1.62
N LEU A 88 13.78 7.26 -2.49
CA LEU A 88 13.72 5.81 -2.23
C LEU A 88 15.12 5.21 -2.07
N GLN A 89 16.08 5.59 -2.92
CA GLN A 89 17.45 5.07 -2.84
C GLN A 89 18.16 5.43 -1.53
N LEU A 90 17.92 6.62 -1.00
CA LEU A 90 18.56 7.13 0.21
C LEU A 90 17.86 6.65 1.49
N GLU A 91 16.54 6.76 1.51
CA GLU A 91 15.75 6.57 2.72
C GLU A 91 15.19 5.15 2.84
N SER A 92 14.96 4.44 1.72
CA SER A 92 14.35 3.10 1.73
C SER A 92 14.82 2.23 0.55
N PRO A 93 16.12 1.90 0.46
CA PRO A 93 16.68 1.13 -0.65
C PRO A 93 16.01 -0.24 -0.81
N ASP A 94 15.58 -0.86 0.29
CA ASP A 94 14.84 -2.14 0.27
C ASP A 94 13.49 -1.99 -0.44
N LEU A 95 12.77 -0.89 -0.22
CA LEU A 95 11.49 -0.63 -0.91
C LEU A 95 11.71 -0.39 -2.41
N LEU A 96 12.81 0.28 -2.77
CA LEU A 96 13.21 0.46 -4.17
C LEU A 96 13.55 -0.88 -4.83
N GLU A 97 14.25 -1.77 -4.13
CA GLU A 97 14.55 -3.11 -4.61
C GLU A 97 13.27 -3.91 -4.89
N LEU A 98 12.34 -3.94 -3.93
CA LEU A 98 11.03 -4.58 -4.12
C LEU A 98 10.28 -4.03 -5.35
N LEU A 99 10.23 -2.70 -5.47
CA LEU A 99 9.58 -2.04 -6.61
C LEU A 99 10.25 -2.42 -7.93
N ASN A 100 11.57 -2.48 -7.97
CA ASN A 100 12.31 -2.88 -9.17
C ASN A 100 12.07 -4.35 -9.54
N LEU A 101 11.90 -5.25 -8.56
CA LEU A 101 11.53 -6.65 -8.82
C LEU A 101 10.16 -6.73 -9.51
N ASP A 102 9.15 -6.02 -9.00
CA ASP A 102 7.81 -6.02 -9.60
C ASP A 102 7.79 -5.33 -10.97
N LEU A 103 8.54 -4.24 -11.14
CA LEU A 103 8.64 -3.52 -12.42
C LEU A 103 9.34 -4.34 -13.52
N ALA A 104 10.19 -5.31 -13.14
CA ALA A 104 10.89 -6.17 -14.09
C ALA A 104 10.01 -7.31 -14.64
N ASP A 105 8.85 -7.57 -14.03
CA ASP A 105 7.94 -8.65 -14.43
C ASP A 105 6.73 -8.10 -15.22
N GLU A 106 6.86 -8.04 -16.54
CA GLU A 106 5.78 -7.58 -17.43
C GLU A 106 4.51 -8.44 -17.33
N ALA A 107 4.65 -9.74 -17.06
CA ALA A 107 3.51 -10.65 -16.95
C ALA A 107 2.71 -10.38 -15.67
N LEU A 108 3.40 -10.11 -14.56
CA LEU A 108 2.81 -9.63 -13.32
C LEU A 108 2.07 -8.31 -13.54
N LEU A 109 2.69 -7.35 -14.21
CA LEU A 109 2.08 -6.04 -14.49
C LEU A 109 0.80 -6.20 -15.34
N ASP A 110 0.79 -7.05 -16.37
CA ASP A 110 -0.41 -7.28 -17.21
C ASP A 110 -1.59 -7.91 -16.44
N ARG A 111 -1.38 -8.44 -15.22
CA ARG A 111 -2.49 -8.88 -14.35
C ARG A 111 -3.33 -7.73 -13.82
N TRP A 112 -2.84 -6.49 -13.88
CA TRP A 112 -3.47 -5.33 -13.27
C TRP A 112 -3.91 -4.29 -14.31
N GLY A 113 -5.09 -3.72 -14.09
CA GLY A 113 -5.65 -2.68 -14.95
C GLY A 113 -5.14 -1.29 -14.57
N SER A 114 -5.95 -0.27 -14.86
CA SER A 114 -5.65 1.11 -14.50
C SER A 114 -6.53 1.59 -13.33
N SER A 115 -5.95 2.37 -12.43
CA SER A 115 -6.69 3.04 -11.36
C SER A 115 -6.39 4.53 -11.32
N THR A 116 -7.36 5.33 -10.86
CA THR A 116 -7.18 6.77 -10.67
C THR A 116 -6.15 7.04 -9.58
N THR A 117 -5.31 8.04 -9.82
CA THR A 117 -4.30 8.52 -8.85
C THR A 117 -4.88 9.58 -7.92
N THR A 118 -6.13 9.99 -8.13
CA THR A 118 -6.86 10.98 -7.36
C THR A 118 -8.14 10.40 -6.74
N GLU A 119 -8.53 10.95 -5.60
CA GLU A 119 -9.79 10.71 -4.92
C GLU A 119 -10.93 11.54 -5.50
N LYS A 120 -12.18 11.18 -5.17
CA LYS A 120 -13.38 11.92 -5.61
C LYS A 120 -13.38 13.40 -5.21
N ASN A 121 -12.67 13.77 -4.15
CA ASN A 121 -12.54 15.15 -3.69
C ASN A 121 -11.39 15.92 -4.37
N GLY A 122 -10.71 15.31 -5.35
CA GLY A 122 -9.57 15.89 -6.07
C GLY A 122 -8.21 15.76 -5.36
N SER A 123 -8.16 15.19 -4.16
CA SER A 123 -6.88 14.94 -3.47
C SER A 123 -6.12 13.78 -4.12
N ALA A 124 -4.79 13.85 -4.13
CA ALA A 124 -3.94 12.81 -4.72
C ALA A 124 -3.93 11.55 -3.82
N SER A 125 -4.51 10.45 -4.29
CA SER A 125 -4.47 9.14 -3.62
C SER A 125 -3.05 8.58 -3.55
N VAL A 126 -2.23 8.91 -4.56
CA VAL A 126 -0.83 8.50 -4.72
C VAL A 126 0.03 9.77 -4.80
N PRO A 127 1.17 9.87 -4.10
CA PRO A 127 2.09 10.98 -4.27
C PRO A 127 2.44 11.20 -5.74
N GLN A 128 2.36 12.45 -6.21
CA GLN A 128 2.55 12.77 -7.62
C GLN A 128 3.91 12.27 -8.14
N ALA A 129 4.97 12.39 -7.34
CA ALA A 129 6.29 11.92 -7.72
C ALA A 129 6.38 10.40 -7.90
N LEU A 130 5.63 9.61 -7.10
CA LEU A 130 5.53 8.16 -7.30
C LEU A 130 4.72 7.82 -8.55
N ALA A 131 3.62 8.53 -8.79
CA ALA A 131 2.84 8.35 -10.01
C ALA A 131 3.70 8.62 -11.26
N GLN A 132 4.53 9.67 -11.24
CA GLN A 132 5.47 9.97 -12.33
C GLN A 132 6.60 8.94 -12.43
N LEU A 133 7.12 8.45 -11.30
CA LEU A 133 8.09 7.36 -11.29
C LEU A 133 7.51 6.12 -11.98
N PHE A 134 6.31 5.66 -11.59
CA PHE A 134 5.66 4.52 -12.21
C PHE A 134 5.43 4.76 -13.70
N ALA A 135 4.91 5.94 -14.06
CA ALA A 135 4.64 6.27 -15.44
C ALA A 135 5.91 6.20 -16.30
N THR A 136 7.00 6.81 -15.82
CA THR A 136 8.31 6.81 -16.46
C THR A 136 8.86 5.40 -16.64
N ARG A 137 8.78 4.57 -15.60
CA ARG A 137 9.29 3.18 -15.64
C ARG A 137 8.47 2.28 -16.56
N LEU A 138 7.18 2.54 -16.70
CA LEU A 138 6.29 1.80 -17.59
C LEU A 138 6.22 2.40 -19.01
N GLY A 139 6.95 3.48 -19.30
CA GLY A 139 6.88 4.17 -20.60
C GLY A 139 5.51 4.79 -20.89
N SER A 140 4.73 5.12 -19.86
CA SER A 140 3.39 5.71 -19.96
C SER A 140 3.38 7.22 -19.66
N HIS A 141 2.29 7.91 -19.99
CA HIS A 141 2.21 9.36 -19.86
C HIS A 141 2.03 9.82 -18.40
N ALA A 142 3.02 10.54 -17.88
CA ALA A 142 3.09 11.05 -16.50
C ALA A 142 2.05 12.15 -16.13
N GLY A 143 1.16 12.52 -17.04
CA GLY A 143 0.15 13.58 -16.85
C GLY A 143 -1.29 13.07 -16.77
N LEU A 144 -1.50 11.77 -16.69
CA LEU A 144 -2.82 11.16 -16.63
C LEU A 144 -3.31 11.08 -15.17
N ASP A 145 -4.61 11.28 -14.96
CA ASP A 145 -5.28 11.10 -13.66
C ASP A 145 -5.42 9.62 -13.26
N TYR A 146 -4.73 8.73 -13.98
CA TYR A 146 -4.73 7.29 -13.76
C TYR A 146 -3.33 6.70 -14.02
N GLY A 147 -3.07 5.55 -13.40
CA GLY A 147 -1.83 4.81 -13.54
C GLY A 147 -2.05 3.31 -13.35
N HIS A 148 -0.95 2.55 -13.28
CA HIS A 148 -0.99 1.11 -13.10
C HIS A 148 -1.60 0.74 -11.74
N ALA A 149 -2.73 0.03 -11.75
CA ALA A 149 -3.55 -0.19 -10.56
C ALA A 149 -2.78 -0.94 -9.47
N GLY A 150 -2.03 -1.97 -9.85
CA GLY A 150 -1.21 -2.74 -8.92
C GLY A 150 -0.20 -1.88 -8.15
N LEU A 151 0.57 -1.06 -8.87
CA LEU A 151 1.61 -0.20 -8.28
C LEU A 151 1.01 0.93 -7.44
N ASN A 152 -0.09 1.51 -7.91
CA ASN A 152 -0.84 2.53 -7.17
C ASN A 152 -1.37 1.96 -5.84
N HIS A 153 -1.99 0.78 -5.88
CA HIS A 153 -2.62 0.19 -4.71
C HIS A 153 -1.63 -0.42 -3.73
N THR A 154 -0.43 -0.85 -4.17
CA THR A 154 0.65 -1.31 -3.29
C THR A 154 1.52 -0.15 -2.83
N TYR A 155 2.52 0.23 -3.63
CA TYR A 155 3.54 1.23 -3.32
C TYR A 155 2.95 2.63 -3.17
N GLY A 156 2.04 3.02 -4.06
CA GLY A 156 1.42 4.34 -4.03
C GLY A 156 0.61 4.59 -2.74
N TYR A 157 -0.14 3.58 -2.29
CA TYR A 157 -0.94 3.66 -1.07
C TYR A 157 -0.10 3.54 0.20
N LEU A 158 0.97 2.73 0.17
CA LEU A 158 1.93 2.62 1.27
C LEU A 158 2.53 3.99 1.63
N LEU A 159 2.83 4.81 0.62
CA LEU A 159 3.42 6.13 0.77
C LEU A 159 2.41 7.28 0.64
N SER A 160 1.10 6.97 0.70
CA SER A 160 0.05 7.98 0.57
C SER A 160 -0.04 8.88 1.82
N PRO A 161 -0.02 10.22 1.66
CA PRO A 161 -0.20 11.15 2.77
C PRO A 161 -1.67 11.33 3.16
N VAL A 162 -2.61 10.91 2.31
CA VAL A 162 -4.02 11.32 2.40
C VAL A 162 -4.80 10.53 3.48
N PRO A 163 -5.44 11.24 4.44
CA PRO A 163 -6.44 10.65 5.31
C PRO A 163 -7.74 10.41 4.53
N THR A 164 -8.37 9.25 4.74
CA THR A 164 -9.71 8.94 4.23
C THR A 164 -10.69 8.81 5.39
N GLU A 165 -11.99 8.76 5.09
CA GLU A 165 -13.03 8.47 6.09
C GLU A 165 -12.83 7.11 6.79
N PHE A 166 -12.07 6.21 6.18
CA PHE A 166 -11.73 4.88 6.69
C PHE A 166 -10.32 4.80 7.32
N GLY A 167 -9.70 5.94 7.64
CA GLY A 167 -8.29 6.02 8.06
C GLY A 167 -7.35 6.31 6.89
N ARG A 168 -6.04 6.18 7.08
CA ARG A 168 -5.07 6.47 6.01
C ARG A 168 -4.92 5.26 5.10
N LYS A 169 -4.72 5.47 3.80
CA LYS A 169 -4.53 4.36 2.85
C LYS A 169 -3.35 3.46 3.21
N ARG A 170 -2.26 4.04 3.74
CA ARG A 170 -1.09 3.31 4.23
C ARG A 170 -1.39 2.33 5.37
N HIS A 171 -2.41 2.61 6.19
CA HIS A 171 -2.79 1.74 7.31
C HIS A 171 -3.07 0.30 6.86
N ARG A 172 -3.61 0.12 5.65
CA ARG A 172 -3.88 -1.21 5.08
C ARG A 172 -2.61 -2.07 4.97
N TRP A 173 -1.49 -1.43 4.69
CA TRP A 173 -0.20 -2.08 4.46
C TRP A 173 0.62 -2.19 5.75
N THR A 174 0.56 -1.18 6.62
CA THR A 174 1.40 -1.11 7.83
C THR A 174 0.78 -1.78 9.05
N SER A 175 -0.54 -2.00 9.09
CA SER A 175 -1.25 -2.62 10.22
C SER A 175 -1.29 -4.16 10.18
N GLN A 176 -0.60 -4.78 9.21
CA GLN A 176 -0.72 -6.21 8.87
C GLN A 176 -2.12 -6.66 8.42
N GLU A 177 -3.08 -5.76 8.24
CA GLU A 177 -4.46 -6.13 7.90
C GLU A 177 -4.55 -6.83 6.54
N VAL A 178 -3.87 -6.30 5.51
CA VAL A 178 -3.78 -6.94 4.19
C VAL A 178 -3.08 -8.30 4.31
N ALA A 179 -1.91 -8.35 4.95
CA ALA A 179 -1.15 -9.59 5.10
C ALA A 179 -1.95 -10.66 5.83
N HIS A 180 -2.58 -10.32 6.95
CA HIS A 180 -3.43 -11.23 7.73
C HIS A 180 -4.66 -11.70 6.94
N THR A 181 -5.30 -10.80 6.19
CA THR A 181 -6.45 -11.17 5.35
C THR A 181 -6.05 -12.10 4.20
N LEU A 182 -4.86 -11.89 3.64
CA LEU A 182 -4.29 -12.69 2.56
C LEU A 182 -3.53 -13.94 3.05
N GLY A 183 -3.34 -14.11 4.37
CA GLY A 183 -2.56 -15.22 4.93
C GLY A 183 -1.06 -15.14 4.68
N ILE A 184 -0.56 -13.96 4.32
CA ILE A 184 0.86 -13.72 4.15
C ILE A 184 1.50 -13.76 5.54
N PRO A 185 2.45 -14.68 5.79
CA PRO A 185 3.10 -14.81 7.09
C PRO A 185 4.06 -13.65 7.36
N GLY A 186 4.29 -13.36 8.63
CA GLY A 186 5.34 -12.43 9.05
C GLY A 186 4.97 -10.96 8.91
N LYS A 187 5.99 -10.10 8.90
CA LYS A 187 5.86 -8.65 9.00
C LYS A 187 5.85 -8.03 7.61
N TRP A 188 4.69 -7.78 7.02
CA TRP A 188 4.58 -7.15 5.70
C TRP A 188 4.72 -5.61 5.74
N PRO A 189 5.22 -4.91 4.71
CA PRO A 189 5.79 -5.40 3.45
C PRO A 189 7.28 -5.71 3.49
N LEU A 190 7.99 -5.31 4.55
CA LEU A 190 9.41 -5.59 4.74
C LEU A 190 9.59 -6.49 5.95
N SER A 191 9.27 -7.77 5.75
CA SER A 191 9.67 -8.80 6.70
C SER A 191 11.15 -8.95 6.42
N GLN A 192 11.99 -8.41 7.32
CA GLN A 192 13.44 -8.50 7.39
C GLN A 192 13.94 -9.96 7.53
N GLY A 193 13.46 -10.84 6.65
CA GLY A 193 14.03 -12.14 6.34
C GLY A 193 15.11 -11.99 5.26
N PRO A 194 15.97 -13.00 5.06
CA PRO A 194 17.13 -12.89 4.17
C PRO A 194 16.67 -12.75 2.71
N SER A 195 16.58 -11.50 2.25
CA SER A 195 16.19 -11.05 0.92
C SER A 195 14.75 -11.38 0.51
N PRO A 196 13.90 -10.39 0.19
CA PRO A 196 12.62 -10.66 -0.45
C PRO A 196 12.89 -11.19 -1.86
N GLN A 197 12.55 -12.46 -2.10
CA GLN A 197 12.70 -13.07 -3.42
C GLN A 197 11.70 -12.50 -4.44
N GLN A 198 10.73 -11.70 -4.00
CA GLN A 198 9.61 -11.17 -4.77
C GLN A 198 9.20 -9.77 -4.27
N GLY A 199 8.64 -8.93 -5.15
CA GLY A 199 8.11 -7.62 -4.80
C GLY A 199 6.73 -7.67 -4.12
N MET A 200 6.23 -6.50 -3.71
CA MET A 200 4.94 -6.41 -2.99
C MET A 200 3.76 -6.82 -3.86
N LEU A 201 3.77 -6.40 -5.12
CA LEU A 201 2.74 -6.69 -6.10
C LEU A 201 2.73 -8.18 -6.45
N ALA A 202 3.91 -8.80 -6.60
CA ALA A 202 4.04 -10.23 -6.88
C ALA A 202 3.32 -11.08 -5.82
N GLU A 203 3.61 -10.85 -4.54
CA GLU A 203 3.01 -11.61 -3.43
C GLU A 203 1.49 -11.43 -3.36
N VAL A 204 1.01 -10.19 -3.49
CA VAL A 204 -0.43 -9.91 -3.50
C VAL A 204 -1.10 -10.61 -4.69
N THR A 205 -0.47 -10.55 -5.87
CA THR A 205 -1.00 -11.18 -7.09
C THR A 205 -1.03 -12.70 -6.95
N ALA A 206 0.02 -13.31 -6.39
CA ALA A 206 0.07 -14.76 -6.17
C ALA A 206 -1.06 -15.24 -5.26
N VAL A 207 -1.36 -14.50 -4.18
CA VAL A 207 -2.53 -14.81 -3.34
C VAL A 207 -3.81 -14.67 -4.15
N LEU A 208 -3.99 -13.55 -4.86
CA LEU A 208 -5.22 -13.29 -5.63
C LEU A 208 -5.48 -14.32 -6.72
N GLU A 209 -4.46 -14.80 -7.42
CA GLU A 209 -4.60 -15.84 -8.44
C GLU A 209 -5.08 -17.16 -7.83
N SER A 210 -4.71 -17.46 -6.57
CA SER A 210 -5.15 -18.68 -5.88
C SER A 210 -6.59 -18.59 -5.35
N VAL A 211 -7.03 -17.41 -4.88
CA VAL A 211 -8.31 -17.26 -4.18
C VAL A 211 -9.41 -16.62 -5.02
N ALA A 212 -9.05 -15.80 -5.99
CA ALA A 212 -9.94 -15.02 -6.81
C ALA A 212 -9.40 -14.93 -8.26
N PRO A 213 -9.21 -16.06 -8.95
CA PRO A 213 -8.59 -16.08 -10.27
C PRO A 213 -9.36 -15.22 -11.28
N LEU A 214 -8.60 -14.53 -12.12
CA LEU A 214 -9.11 -13.80 -13.28
C LEU A 214 -9.69 -14.78 -14.30
N ASN A 215 -10.75 -14.37 -14.98
CA ASN A 215 -11.34 -15.12 -16.09
C ASN A 215 -10.51 -14.92 -17.37
N ARG A 216 -9.29 -15.46 -17.38
CA ARG A 216 -8.41 -15.47 -18.55
C ARG A 216 -7.67 -16.81 -18.68
N PRO A 217 -7.46 -17.31 -19.91
CA PRO A 217 -6.94 -18.66 -20.15
C PRO A 217 -5.49 -18.86 -19.67
N ASP A 218 -4.75 -17.77 -19.46
CA ASP A 218 -3.37 -17.71 -19.03
C ASP A 218 -3.20 -17.28 -17.55
N ALA A 219 -4.29 -17.07 -16.80
CA ALA A 219 -4.25 -16.69 -15.38
C ALA A 219 -3.84 -17.84 -14.45
N TRP A 220 -3.69 -19.05 -14.96
CA TRP A 220 -3.19 -20.16 -14.15
C TRP A 220 -1.66 -20.12 -14.11
N SER A 221 -1.12 -19.37 -13.17
CA SER A 221 0.25 -19.55 -12.72
C SER A 221 0.32 -20.87 -11.94
N SER A 222 1.31 -21.72 -12.21
CA SER A 222 1.55 -22.90 -11.38
C SER A 222 1.76 -22.46 -9.93
N PRO A 223 1.18 -23.14 -8.93
CA PRO A 223 1.37 -22.91 -7.49
C PRO A 223 2.80 -22.71 -6.97
N ALA A 224 3.82 -22.95 -7.79
CA ALA A 224 5.22 -22.96 -7.42
C ALA A 224 5.80 -21.58 -7.08
N THR A 225 5.21 -20.47 -7.56
CA THR A 225 5.63 -19.08 -7.24
C THR A 225 4.81 -18.42 -6.15
N ALA A 226 3.61 -18.93 -5.85
CA ALA A 226 2.97 -18.62 -4.58
C ALA A 226 3.88 -19.21 -3.51
N THR A 227 4.48 -18.37 -2.66
CA THR A 227 5.13 -18.85 -1.44
C THR A 227 4.22 -19.91 -0.82
N ALA A 228 4.79 -21.05 -0.40
CA ALA A 228 4.04 -22.19 0.15
C ALA A 228 3.07 -21.81 1.29
N THR A 229 3.15 -20.57 1.77
CA THR A 229 2.34 -19.96 2.81
C THR A 229 1.07 -19.24 2.31
N ALA A 230 1.05 -18.65 1.12
CA ALA A 230 -0.17 -18.05 0.54
C ALA A 230 -1.22 -19.11 0.15
N HIS A 231 -0.76 -20.30 -0.23
CA HIS A 231 -1.61 -21.43 -0.64
C HIS A 231 -2.45 -22.05 0.49
N ALA A 232 -2.20 -21.69 1.75
CA ALA A 232 -2.78 -22.39 2.90
C ALA A 232 -4.20 -21.93 3.27
N LEU A 233 -4.68 -20.81 2.71
CA LEU A 233 -6.01 -20.31 3.05
C LEU A 233 -7.06 -20.79 2.05
N ALA A 234 -7.89 -21.72 2.50
CA ALA A 234 -9.18 -21.93 1.86
C ALA A 234 -10.00 -20.63 1.99
N MET A 235 -10.06 -19.83 0.93
CA MET A 235 -10.97 -18.68 0.86
C MET A 235 -12.31 -19.15 0.29
N LYS A 236 -13.39 -18.82 1.00
CA LYS A 236 -14.74 -19.02 0.50
C LYS A 236 -15.22 -17.72 -0.14
N VAL A 237 -15.57 -17.77 -1.43
CA VAL A 237 -16.32 -16.68 -2.07
C VAL A 237 -17.70 -16.59 -1.40
N LEU A 238 -17.96 -15.48 -0.70
CA LEU A 238 -19.26 -15.21 -0.09
C LEU A 238 -20.24 -14.63 -1.09
N ARG A 239 -19.72 -13.79 -1.99
CA ARG A 239 -20.50 -13.09 -2.99
C ARG A 239 -19.64 -12.73 -4.19
N GLU A 240 -20.21 -12.86 -5.37
CA GLU A 240 -19.66 -12.37 -6.63
C GLU A 240 -20.74 -11.53 -7.32
N LEU A 241 -20.41 -10.29 -7.69
CA LEU A 241 -21.30 -9.35 -8.33
C LEU A 241 -20.68 -8.89 -9.65
N PRO A 242 -21.17 -9.38 -10.80
CA PRO A 242 -20.82 -8.82 -12.09
C PRO A 242 -21.61 -7.53 -12.34
N ALA A 243 -20.96 -6.53 -12.92
CA ALA A 243 -21.59 -5.32 -13.42
C ALA A 243 -21.08 -5.07 -14.85
N ASN A 244 -21.98 -4.70 -15.75
CA ASN A 244 -21.63 -4.37 -17.13
C ASN A 244 -22.03 -2.93 -17.41
N GLY A 245 -21.27 -2.27 -18.27
CA GLY A 245 -21.63 -0.95 -18.75
C GLY A 245 -20.91 -0.59 -20.04
N GLU A 246 -21.19 0.63 -20.48
CA GLU A 246 -20.61 1.24 -21.66
C GLU A 246 -20.22 2.68 -21.28
N SER A 247 -19.00 3.08 -21.62
CA SER A 247 -18.55 4.46 -21.43
C SER A 247 -19.15 5.39 -22.49
N THR A 248 -18.93 6.71 -22.33
CA THR A 248 -19.41 7.72 -23.28
C THR A 248 -18.80 7.60 -24.68
N ASN A 249 -17.64 6.95 -24.83
CA ASN A 249 -16.99 6.70 -26.12
C ASN A 249 -17.35 5.32 -26.72
N GLY A 250 -18.30 4.59 -26.13
CA GLY A 250 -18.76 3.28 -26.62
C GLY A 250 -17.90 2.08 -26.15
N THR A 251 -16.93 2.30 -25.27
CA THR A 251 -16.10 1.23 -24.70
C THR A 251 -16.95 0.41 -23.75
N ARG A 252 -17.09 -0.88 -24.03
CA ARG A 252 -17.86 -1.79 -23.17
C ARG A 252 -16.96 -2.33 -22.07
N TRP A 253 -17.52 -2.54 -20.89
CA TRP A 253 -16.76 -3.08 -19.77
C TRP A 253 -17.59 -4.04 -18.93
N THR A 254 -16.90 -5.00 -18.33
CA THR A 254 -17.44 -5.92 -17.32
C THR A 254 -16.55 -5.86 -16.10
N ALA A 255 -17.11 -5.38 -15.00
CA ALA A 255 -16.49 -5.36 -13.69
C ALA A 255 -17.00 -6.53 -12.84
N ARG A 256 -16.15 -7.04 -11.95
CA ARG A 256 -16.51 -8.10 -11.03
C ARG A 256 -16.03 -7.74 -9.63
N THR A 257 -16.98 -7.73 -8.69
CA THR A 257 -16.67 -7.58 -7.27
C THR A 257 -16.83 -8.93 -6.59
N ARG A 258 -15.74 -9.46 -6.05
CA ARG A 258 -15.74 -10.69 -5.24
C ARG A 258 -15.50 -10.30 -3.79
N VAL A 259 -16.32 -10.83 -2.88
CA VAL A 259 -16.09 -10.74 -1.44
C VAL A 259 -15.78 -12.14 -0.94
N LEU A 260 -14.57 -12.32 -0.43
CA LEU A 260 -14.07 -13.60 0.02
C LEU A 260 -13.90 -13.59 1.54
N ARG A 261 -14.00 -14.75 2.17
CA ARG A 261 -13.74 -14.93 3.59
C ARG A 261 -12.80 -16.11 3.80
N ARG A 262 -11.86 -15.94 4.71
CA ARG A 262 -11.04 -17.03 5.22
C ARG A 262 -11.89 -18.14 5.84
N ALA A 263 -11.75 -19.37 5.36
CA ALA A 263 -12.54 -20.52 5.83
C ALA A 263 -12.00 -21.14 7.12
N ASP A 264 -10.76 -20.83 7.48
CA ASP A 264 -10.08 -21.31 8.70
C ASP A 264 -10.43 -20.48 9.96
N LEU A 265 -11.20 -19.40 9.80
CA LEU A 265 -11.56 -18.51 10.91
C LEU A 265 -12.81 -18.99 11.64
N THR A 266 -12.76 -18.93 12.97
CA THR A 266 -13.92 -19.20 13.84
C THR A 266 -14.98 -18.11 13.67
N ALA A 267 -16.23 -18.41 14.05
CA ALA A 267 -17.31 -17.43 14.03
C ALA A 267 -17.01 -16.18 14.90
N GLU A 268 -16.30 -16.37 16.01
CA GLU A 268 -15.88 -15.28 16.89
C GLU A 268 -14.83 -14.40 16.20
N GLN A 269 -13.80 -15.00 15.59
CA GLN A 269 -12.82 -14.27 14.80
C GLN A 269 -13.50 -13.49 13.66
N ALA A 270 -14.41 -14.13 12.93
CA ALA A 270 -15.17 -13.51 11.83
C ALA A 270 -16.01 -12.31 12.28
N SER A 271 -16.42 -12.27 13.56
CA SER A 271 -17.23 -11.18 14.11
C SER A 271 -16.43 -9.94 14.55
N LYS A 272 -15.10 -10.04 14.71
CA LYS A 272 -14.23 -8.97 15.23
C LYS A 272 -13.75 -7.96 14.17
N GLY A 273 -14.35 -7.98 12.98
CA GLY A 273 -14.06 -7.02 11.91
C GLY A 273 -12.81 -7.39 11.10
N ASP A 274 -12.88 -7.10 9.80
CA ASP A 274 -11.81 -7.16 8.79
C ASP A 274 -11.20 -8.54 8.51
N GLN A 275 -12.06 -9.44 8.05
CA GLN A 275 -11.67 -10.77 7.58
C GLN A 275 -12.30 -11.13 6.25
N LEU A 276 -12.89 -10.12 5.61
CA LEU A 276 -13.39 -10.21 4.26
C LEU A 276 -12.38 -9.54 3.35
N LEU A 277 -12.02 -10.22 2.27
CA LEU A 277 -11.25 -9.63 1.20
C LEU A 277 -12.22 -9.18 0.11
N LEU A 278 -12.23 -7.90 -0.20
CA LEU A 278 -12.82 -7.42 -1.44
C LEU A 278 -11.78 -7.51 -2.55
N VAL A 279 -12.13 -8.15 -3.65
CA VAL A 279 -11.34 -8.16 -4.90
C VAL A 279 -12.21 -7.56 -5.99
N TYR A 280 -11.69 -6.53 -6.63
CA TYR A 280 -12.32 -5.87 -7.76
C TYR A 280 -11.47 -6.05 -9.00
N SER A 281 -12.10 -6.50 -10.08
CA SER A 281 -11.46 -6.73 -11.37
C SER A 281 -12.32 -6.21 -12.51
N LEU A 282 -11.69 -5.96 -13.65
CA LEU A 282 -12.29 -5.29 -14.80
C LEU A 282 -11.81 -5.93 -16.10
N SER A 283 -12.72 -6.07 -17.05
CA SER A 283 -12.41 -6.41 -18.45
C SER A 283 -13.04 -5.35 -19.35
N VAL A 284 -12.37 -5.03 -20.44
CA VAL A 284 -12.76 -3.97 -21.38
C VAL A 284 -12.85 -4.57 -22.78
N ASP A 285 -13.94 -4.30 -23.50
CA ASP A 285 -14.24 -4.78 -24.86
C ASP A 285 -14.04 -6.29 -25.08
N ALA A 286 -14.47 -7.10 -24.11
CA ALA A 286 -14.25 -8.55 -24.07
C ALA A 286 -12.77 -8.98 -24.07
N GLY A 287 -11.87 -8.05 -23.73
CA GLY A 287 -10.47 -8.33 -23.44
C GLY A 287 -10.26 -9.06 -22.11
N LEU A 288 -9.00 -9.20 -21.74
CA LEU A 288 -8.58 -9.94 -20.55
C LEU A 288 -9.08 -9.23 -19.28
N GLU A 289 -9.62 -10.02 -18.35
CA GLU A 289 -9.93 -9.54 -17.00
C GLU A 289 -8.62 -9.22 -16.28
N ARG A 290 -8.56 -8.06 -15.61
CA ARG A 290 -7.41 -7.60 -14.81
C ARG A 290 -7.86 -7.17 -13.43
N TYR A 291 -7.01 -7.37 -12.43
CA TYR A 291 -7.22 -6.84 -11.09
C TYR A 291 -7.16 -5.31 -11.10
N ILE A 292 -8.05 -4.69 -10.36
CA ILE A 292 -7.99 -3.25 -10.09
C ILE A 292 -7.55 -3.03 -8.65
N THR A 293 -8.17 -3.73 -7.70
CA THR A 293 -7.82 -3.56 -6.29
C THR A 293 -8.19 -4.79 -5.48
N ALA A 294 -7.45 -5.00 -4.39
CA ALA A 294 -7.79 -5.97 -3.37
C ALA A 294 -7.52 -5.36 -1.99
N PHE A 295 -8.51 -5.36 -1.09
CA PHE A 295 -8.31 -4.85 0.26
C PHE A 295 -9.28 -5.47 1.29
N PRO A 296 -8.88 -5.49 2.56
CA PRO A 296 -9.74 -5.91 3.66
C PRO A 296 -10.97 -5.01 3.78
N VAL A 297 -12.13 -5.62 4.05
CA VAL A 297 -13.38 -4.91 4.35
C VAL A 297 -14.04 -5.48 5.60
N SER A 298 -14.77 -4.63 6.30
CA SER A 298 -15.46 -5.03 7.53
C SER A 298 -16.75 -5.82 7.23
N ALA A 299 -17.20 -6.61 8.20
CA ALA A 299 -18.50 -7.28 8.10
C ALA A 299 -19.67 -6.28 8.04
N ALA A 300 -19.54 -5.11 8.68
CA ALA A 300 -20.52 -4.03 8.60
C ALA A 300 -20.61 -3.47 7.17
N TRP A 301 -19.46 -3.19 6.55
CA TRP A 301 -19.38 -2.78 5.15
C TRP A 301 -20.06 -3.81 4.22
N TYR A 302 -19.81 -5.11 4.46
CA TYR A 302 -20.47 -6.18 3.69
C TYR A 302 -21.98 -6.27 3.93
N ALA A 303 -22.46 -5.99 5.14
CA ALA A 303 -23.90 -5.96 5.44
C ALA A 303 -24.61 -4.75 4.82
N GLU A 304 -23.88 -3.66 4.60
CA GLU A 304 -24.34 -2.43 3.94
C GLU A 304 -24.35 -2.51 2.41
N LEU A 305 -23.83 -3.59 1.83
CA LEU A 305 -23.92 -3.94 0.41
C LEU A 305 -25.38 -4.33 0.07
N LYS A 306 -26.27 -3.36 0.27
CA LYS A 306 -27.71 -3.36 -0.01
C LYS A 306 -27.87 -2.97 -1.47
N ASP A 307 -28.55 -3.84 -2.19
CA ASP A 307 -28.88 -3.78 -3.61
C ASP A 307 -27.76 -4.02 -4.65
N PRO A 308 -27.85 -5.12 -5.42
CA PRO A 308 -27.06 -5.31 -6.64
C PRO A 308 -27.53 -4.42 -7.81
N ASP A 309 -28.69 -3.77 -7.67
CA ASP A 309 -29.35 -3.01 -8.75
C ASP A 309 -29.05 -1.49 -8.71
N GLU A 310 -28.31 -0.99 -7.71
CA GLU A 310 -27.84 0.39 -7.73
C GLU A 310 -26.74 0.56 -8.76
N ASN A 311 -27.16 1.01 -9.96
CA ASN A 311 -26.41 1.53 -11.10
C ASN A 311 -24.99 0.99 -11.33
N PRO A 312 -24.70 0.38 -12.50
CA PRO A 312 -23.38 -0.13 -12.84
C PRO A 312 -22.40 1.04 -13.07
N HIS A 313 -21.87 1.61 -11.98
CA HIS A 313 -20.76 2.55 -12.01
C HIS A 313 -19.46 1.79 -11.78
N LEU A 314 -18.39 2.24 -12.45
CA LEU A 314 -17.04 1.83 -12.07
C LEU A 314 -16.80 2.27 -10.62
N LYS A 315 -16.46 1.31 -9.76
CA LYS A 315 -16.20 1.54 -8.33
C LYS A 315 -14.70 1.50 -8.06
N TYR A 316 -14.30 1.91 -6.86
CA TYR A 316 -12.96 1.72 -6.30
C TYR A 316 -11.81 2.25 -7.18
N ASN A 317 -11.96 3.45 -7.71
CA ASN A 317 -10.96 4.15 -8.50
C ASN A 317 -10.57 3.42 -9.80
N ALA A 318 -11.38 2.51 -10.34
CA ALA A 318 -11.10 1.94 -11.67
C ALA A 318 -11.10 3.03 -12.74
N SER A 319 -10.12 2.93 -13.64
CA SER A 319 -10.09 3.65 -14.91
C SER A 319 -10.17 2.62 -16.04
N LEU A 320 -10.90 2.94 -17.10
CA LEU A 320 -10.87 2.16 -18.34
C LEU A 320 -9.54 2.33 -19.09
N GLY A 321 -8.67 3.25 -18.63
CA GLY A 321 -7.51 3.70 -19.39
C GLY A 321 -7.94 4.50 -20.62
N ALA A 322 -6.95 4.92 -21.40
CA ALA A 322 -7.12 5.26 -22.81
C ALA A 322 -6.71 4.05 -23.67
#